data_AF-A0AAJ1XVI6-F1
#
_entry.id   AF-A0AAJ1XVI6-F1
#
_cell.length_a   1.000
_cell.length_b   1.000
_cell.length_c   1.000
_cell.angle_alpha   90.00
_cell.angle_beta   90.00
_cell.angle_gamma   90.00
#
_symmetry.space_group_name_H-M   'P 1'
#
loop_
_entity.id
_entity.type
_entity.pdbx_description
1 polymer ?
#
loop_
_entity_poly.entity_id
_entity_poly.type
_entity_poly.pdbx_seq_one_letter_code
_entity_poly.pdbx_strand_id
1 'polypeptide(L)'
;MERYLNTITMLLSIFGGIVVRLLGGLDQLLDVFLFLIIVDFITGWIKAIATKELSSRIGMLGIAKKVTMLFVVAVAVRVEKVVGNNLPIREMVLIFYIANEGLSFFENIATFIPMPKKLKELFIQLKNKDD
;
A
#
# COMPACT_ATOMS: atom_id res chain seq x y z
N MET A 1 -3.66 30.30 15.82
CA MET A 1 -4.05 29.10 15.05
C MET A 1 -2.95 28.71 14.05
N GLU A 2 -2.48 29.65 13.23
CA GLU A 2 -1.42 29.43 12.23
C GLU A 2 -0.10 28.88 12.79
N ARG A 3 0.37 29.36 13.95
CA ARG A 3 1.60 28.84 14.57
C ARG A 3 1.54 27.35 14.90
N TYR A 4 0.37 26.86 15.33
CA TYR A 4 0.14 25.45 15.62
C TYR A 4 0.10 24.60 14.34
N LEU A 5 -0.61 25.07 13.31
CA LEU A 5 -0.65 24.40 12.00
C LEU A 5 0.75 24.30 11.38
N ASN A 6 1.51 25.40 11.39
CA ASN A 6 2.88 25.42 10.85
C ASN A 6 3.81 24.47 11.60
N THR A 7 3.65 24.34 12.92
CA THR A 7 4.45 23.41 13.73
C THR A 7 4.13 21.96 13.36
N ILE A 8 2.84 21.62 13.19
CA ILE A 8 2.41 20.28 12.77
C ILE A 8 2.93 19.96 11.36
N THR A 9 2.77 20.86 10.40
CA THR A 9 3.26 20.66 9.03
C THR A 9 4.78 20.48 8.98
N MET A 10 5.53 21.23 9.78
CA MET A 10 6.98 21.07 9.90
C MET A 10 7.35 19.67 10.41
N LEU A 11 6.71 19.21 11.49
CA LEU A 11 6.97 17.87 12.05
C LEU A 11 6.61 16.76 11.06
N LEU A 12 5.48 16.88 10.38
CA LEU A 12 5.06 15.93 9.34
C LEU A 12 6.02 15.91 8.15
N SER A 13 6.52 17.08 7.75
CA SER A 13 7.47 17.19 6.62
C SER A 13 8.81 16.53 6.96
N ILE A 14 9.33 16.77 8.18
CA ILE A 14 10.56 16.13 8.65
C ILE A 14 10.38 14.62 8.72
N PHE A 15 9.29 14.15 9.32
CA PHE A 15 8.99 12.73 9.43
C PHE A 15 8.83 12.08 8.05
N GLY A 16 8.06 12.70 7.17
CA GLY A 16 7.85 12.24 5.79
C GLY A 16 9.16 12.17 5.01
N GLY A 17 10.04 13.18 5.15
CA GLY A 17 11.37 13.18 4.54
C GLY A 17 12.26 12.02 5.03
N ILE A 18 12.21 11.69 6.32
CA ILE A 18 12.93 10.54 6.88
C ILE A 18 12.37 9.23 6.29
N VAL A 19 11.04 9.07 6.26
CA VAL A 19 10.39 7.87 5.71
C VAL A 19 10.75 7.68 4.23
N VAL A 20 10.60 8.72 3.41
CA VAL A 20 10.98 8.69 1.99
C VAL A 20 12.44 8.28 1.80
N ARG A 21 13.34 8.83 2.62
CA ARG A 21 14.76 8.49 2.55
C ARG A 21 15.00 7.01 2.88
N LEU A 22 14.26 6.43 3.83
CA LEU A 22 14.34 5.02 4.16
C LEU A 22 13.83 4.12 3.03
N LEU A 23 12.86 4.59 2.25
CA LEU A 23 12.28 3.90 1.10
C LEU A 23 13.11 4.06 -0.19
N GLY A 24 14.24 4.78 -0.12
CA GLY A 24 15.17 4.92 -1.25
C GLY A 24 14.92 6.16 -2.13
N GLY A 25 14.06 7.09 -1.71
CA GLY A 25 13.73 8.31 -2.45
C GLY A 25 12.32 8.27 -3.06
N LEU A 26 11.84 9.43 -3.52
CA LEU A 26 10.55 9.56 -4.23
C LEU A 26 10.79 9.45 -5.73
N ASP A 27 10.51 8.28 -6.28
CA ASP A 27 10.42 8.05 -7.71
C ASP A 27 9.00 7.64 -8.11
N GLN A 28 8.77 7.49 -9.42
CA GLN A 28 7.46 7.19 -9.98
C GLN A 28 6.89 5.85 -9.48
N LEU A 29 7.75 4.87 -9.18
CA LEU A 29 7.31 3.56 -8.73
C LEU A 29 6.82 3.63 -7.27
N LEU A 30 7.56 4.34 -6.41
CA LEU A 30 7.11 4.59 -5.04
C LEU A 30 5.83 5.44 -5.01
N ASP A 31 5.72 6.46 -5.89
CA ASP A 31 4.53 7.31 -5.99
C ASP A 31 3.26 6.50 -6.32
N VAL A 32 3.33 5.63 -7.34
CA VAL A 32 2.23 4.72 -7.70
C VAL A 32 1.88 3.79 -6.53
N PHE A 33 2.88 3.24 -5.84
CA PHE A 33 2.64 2.36 -4.69
C PHE A 33 1.91 3.08 -3.55
N LEU A 34 2.35 4.29 -3.18
CA LEU A 34 1.71 5.09 -2.14
C LEU A 34 0.28 5.50 -2.53
N PHE A 35 0.09 5.90 -3.78
CA PHE A 35 -1.23 6.20 -4.32
C PHE A 35 -2.18 5.00 -4.20
N LEU A 36 -1.71 3.81 -4.57
CA LEU A 36 -2.52 2.60 -4.52
C LEU A 36 -2.86 2.17 -3.09
N ILE A 37 -1.94 2.32 -2.13
CA ILE A 37 -2.20 2.12 -0.69
C ILE A 37 -3.38 2.98 -0.23
N ILE A 38 -3.39 4.27 -0.60
CA ILE A 38 -4.41 5.24 -0.21
C ILE A 38 -5.76 4.89 -0.86
N VAL A 39 -5.76 4.63 -2.17
CA VAL A 39 -6.98 4.28 -2.90
C VAL A 39 -7.57 2.96 -2.41
N ASP A 40 -6.74 1.94 -2.18
CA ASP A 40 -7.19 0.66 -1.65
C ASP A 40 -7.76 0.81 -0.23
N PHE A 41 -7.12 1.62 0.62
CA PHE A 41 -7.64 1.91 1.96
C PHE A 41 -9.03 2.57 1.91
N ILE A 42 -9.19 3.59 1.06
CA ILE A 42 -10.48 4.29 0.90
C ILE A 42 -11.55 3.33 0.35
N THR A 43 -11.23 2.58 -0.70
CA THR A 43 -12.20 1.63 -1.31
C THR A 43 -12.56 0.48 -0.37
N GLY A 44 -11.62 -0.02 0.43
CA GLY A 44 -11.88 -1.02 1.46
C GLY A 44 -12.81 -0.49 2.56
N TRP A 45 -12.62 0.76 2.98
CA TRP A 45 -13.54 1.43 3.91
C TRP A 45 -14.95 1.60 3.33
N ILE A 46 -15.06 2.05 2.08
CA ILE A 46 -16.35 2.19 1.39
C ILE A 46 -17.05 0.83 1.30
N LYS A 47 -16.33 -0.24 0.93
CA LYS A 47 -16.85 -1.62 0.92
C LYS A 47 -17.36 -2.04 2.29
N ALA A 48 -16.57 -1.87 3.35
CA ALA A 48 -16.95 -2.29 4.70
C ALA A 48 -18.19 -1.56 5.22
N ILE A 49 -18.36 -0.28 4.87
CA ILE A 49 -19.57 0.49 5.20
C ILE A 49 -20.77 -0.05 4.42
N ALA A 50 -20.62 -0.27 3.10
CA ALA A 50 -21.70 -0.76 2.25
C ALA A 50 -22.17 -2.17 2.61
N THR A 51 -21.24 -3.07 2.99
CA THR A 51 -21.56 -4.43 3.43
C THR A 51 -21.97 -4.52 4.90
N LYS A 52 -21.90 -3.41 5.65
CA LYS A 52 -22.12 -3.36 7.12
C LYS A 52 -21.17 -4.27 7.90
N GLU A 53 -19.99 -4.53 7.36
CA GLU A 53 -18.93 -5.35 7.97
C GLU A 53 -17.81 -4.49 8.56
N LEU A 54 -18.12 -3.24 8.91
CA LEU A 54 -17.14 -2.32 9.49
C LEU A 54 -16.67 -2.84 10.87
N SER A 55 -15.45 -3.37 10.88
CA SER A 55 -14.79 -3.86 12.09
C SER A 55 -13.47 -3.15 12.27
N SER A 56 -13.30 -2.48 13.42
CA SER A 56 -12.06 -1.81 13.78
C SER A 56 -10.88 -2.78 13.84
N ARG A 57 -11.12 -4.03 14.26
CA ARG A 57 -10.09 -5.09 14.27
C ARG A 57 -9.61 -5.41 12.85
N ILE A 58 -10.52 -5.57 11.89
CA ILE A 58 -10.18 -5.84 10.49
C ILE A 58 -9.45 -4.63 9.89
N GLY A 59 -9.95 -3.42 10.14
CA GLY A 59 -9.33 -2.18 9.68
C GLY A 59 -7.91 -1.97 10.21
N MET A 60 -7.69 -2.20 11.52
CA MET A 60 -6.36 -2.11 12.13
C MET A 60 -5.39 -3.14 11.55
N LEU A 61 -5.84 -4.38 11.31
CA LEU A 61 -5.01 -5.40 10.68
C LEU A 61 -4.64 -5.01 9.23
N GLY A 62 -5.57 -4.41 8.49
CA GLY A 62 -5.32 -3.87 7.16
C GLY A 62 -4.26 -2.76 7.15
N ILE A 63 -4.35 -1.81 8.09
CA ILE A 63 -3.33 -0.76 8.24
C ILE A 63 -1.99 -1.36 8.64
N ALA A 64 -1.97 -2.29 9.60
CA ALA A 64 -0.74 -2.96 10.03
C ALA A 64 -0.06 -3.68 8.86
N LYS A 65 -0.82 -4.38 8.02
CA LYS A 65 -0.30 -5.01 6.79
C LYS A 65 0.36 -3.97 5.88
N LYS A 66 -0.30 -2.84 5.60
CA LYS A 66 0.24 -1.76 4.74
C LYS A 66 1.52 -1.16 5.29
N VAL A 67 1.59 -0.93 6.60
CA VAL A 67 2.80 -0.46 7.28
C VAL A 67 3.94 -1.48 7.18
N THR A 68 3.64 -2.77 7.36
CA THR A 68 4.63 -3.84 7.20
C THR A 68 5.21 -3.88 5.78
N MET A 69 4.39 -3.66 4.74
CA MET A 69 4.90 -3.60 3.37
C MET A 69 5.93 -2.45 3.18
N LEU A 70 5.69 -1.28 3.79
CA LEU A 70 6.67 -0.18 3.77
C LEU A 70 7.99 -0.56 4.46
N PHE A 71 7.94 -1.33 5.55
CA PHE A 71 9.16 -1.86 6.17
C PHE A 71 9.89 -2.84 5.26
N VAL A 72 9.17 -3.70 4.53
CA VAL A 72 9.80 -4.62 3.58
C VAL A 72 10.48 -3.86 2.44
N VAL A 73 9.85 -2.81 1.90
CA VAL A 73 10.47 -1.92 0.91
C VAL A 73 11.74 -1.26 1.48
N ALA A 74 11.70 -0.76 2.72
CA ALA A 74 12.88 -0.18 3.36
C ALA A 74 14.02 -1.18 3.53
N VAL A 75 13.71 -2.45 3.84
CA VAL A 75 14.70 -3.53 3.89
C VAL A 75 15.26 -3.82 2.48
N ALA A 76 14.41 -3.89 1.46
CA ALA A 76 14.82 -4.10 0.08
C ALA A 76 15.85 -3.07 -0.39
N VAL A 77 15.65 -1.79 -0.05
CA VAL A 77 16.62 -0.70 -0.30
C VAL A 77 17.98 -0.98 0.33
N ARG A 78 18.01 -1.59 1.53
CA ARG A 78 19.28 -1.95 2.20
C ARG A 78 19.94 -3.15 1.56
N VAL A 79 19.16 -4.17 1.21
CA VAL A 79 19.66 -5.38 0.55
C VAL A 79 20.26 -5.04 -0.81
N GLU A 80 19.58 -4.22 -1.61
CA GLU A 80 20.07 -3.76 -2.92
C GLU A 80 21.45 -3.11 -2.83
N LYS A 81 21.65 -2.24 -1.82
CA LYS A 81 22.94 -1.59 -1.57
C LYS A 81 24.03 -2.57 -1.17
N VAL A 82 23.70 -3.61 -0.40
CA VAL A 82 24.66 -4.64 0.02
C VAL A 82 25.10 -5.51 -1.18
N VAL A 83 24.18 -5.77 -2.12
CA VAL A 83 24.46 -6.54 -3.36
C VAL A 83 25.15 -5.68 -4.44
N GLY A 84 25.47 -4.43 -4.12
CA GLY A 84 26.21 -3.52 -5.01
C GLY A 84 25.35 -2.89 -6.10
N ASN A 85 24.03 -2.80 -5.92
CA ASN A 85 23.06 -2.26 -6.88
C ASN A 85 23.07 -2.96 -8.26
N ASN A 86 23.56 -4.20 -8.33
CA ASN A 86 23.57 -4.99 -9.56
C ASN A 86 22.19 -5.58 -9.90
N LEU A 87 21.29 -5.65 -8.92
CA LEU A 87 19.93 -6.17 -9.04
C LEU A 87 18.94 -5.15 -8.48
N PRO A 88 17.87 -4.77 -9.21
CA PRO A 88 16.89 -3.78 -8.78
C PRO A 88 15.85 -4.41 -7.81
N ILE A 89 16.31 -4.77 -6.61
CA ILE A 89 15.53 -5.50 -5.61
C ILE A 89 14.38 -4.64 -5.08
N ARG A 90 14.63 -3.36 -4.85
CA ARG A 90 13.62 -2.39 -4.41
C ARG A 90 12.47 -2.31 -5.41
N GLU A 91 12.79 -2.20 -6.69
CA GLU A 91 11.80 -2.12 -7.77
C GLU A 91 10.99 -3.41 -7.86
N MET A 92 11.65 -4.58 -7.78
CA MET A 92 10.94 -5.87 -7.77
C MET A 92 9.94 -5.97 -6.62
N VAL A 93 10.35 -5.57 -5.41
CA VAL A 93 9.49 -5.57 -4.22
C VAL A 93 8.34 -4.56 -4.36
N LEU A 94 8.60 -3.37 -4.90
CA LEU A 94 7.55 -2.39 -5.15
C LEU A 94 6.54 -2.88 -6.19
N ILE A 95 6.99 -3.45 -7.31
CA ILE A 95 6.11 -4.01 -8.34
C ILE A 95 5.25 -5.14 -7.76
N PHE A 96 5.84 -6.01 -6.94
CA PHE A 96 5.10 -7.07 -6.25
C PHE A 96 3.99 -6.50 -5.36
N TYR A 97 4.29 -5.49 -4.54
CA TYR A 97 3.27 -4.89 -3.67
C TYR A 97 2.25 -4.03 -4.43
N ILE A 98 2.63 -3.38 -5.52
CA ILE A 98 1.69 -2.72 -6.44
C ILE A 98 0.70 -3.74 -7.00
N ALA A 99 1.17 -4.92 -7.43
CA ALA A 99 0.28 -5.98 -7.90
C ALA A 99 -0.68 -6.46 -6.79
N ASN A 100 -0.18 -6.66 -5.56
CA ASN A 100 -1.00 -7.09 -4.42
C ASN A 100 -2.07 -6.05 -4.03
N GLU A 101 -1.70 -4.78 -3.95
CA GLU A 101 -2.64 -3.70 -3.65
C GLU A 101 -3.62 -3.49 -4.82
N GLY A 102 -3.19 -3.74 -6.06
CA GLY A 102 -4.06 -3.74 -7.23
C GLY A 102 -5.14 -4.81 -7.15
N LEU A 103 -4.77 -6.03 -6.75
CA LEU A 103 -5.74 -7.12 -6.52
C LEU A 103 -6.73 -6.77 -5.41
N SER A 104 -6.25 -6.22 -4.28
CA SER A 104 -7.10 -5.74 -3.19
C SER A 104 -8.09 -4.66 -3.66
N PHE A 105 -7.60 -3.69 -4.43
CA PHE A 105 -8.43 -2.64 -5.02
C PHE A 105 -9.53 -3.22 -5.91
N PHE A 106 -9.18 -4.15 -6.82
CA PHE A 106 -10.15 -4.81 -7.69
C PHE A 106 -11.21 -5.58 -6.90
N GLU A 107 -10.84 -6.25 -5.83
CA GLU A 107 -11.77 -6.93 -4.93
C GLU A 107 -12.72 -5.94 -4.23
N ASN A 108 -12.21 -4.77 -3.84
CA ASN A 108 -13.00 -3.75 -3.19
C ASN A 108 -14.03 -3.12 -4.14
N ILE A 109 -13.65 -2.80 -5.38
CA ILE A 109 -14.55 -2.20 -6.36
C ILE A 109 -15.51 -3.21 -7.00
N ALA A 110 -15.18 -4.50 -7.03
CA ALA A 110 -16.04 -5.55 -7.59
C ALA A 110 -17.37 -5.73 -6.83
N THR A 111 -17.48 -5.14 -5.63
CA THR A 111 -18.75 -5.03 -4.88
C THR A 111 -19.68 -3.96 -5.48
N PHE A 112 -19.12 -2.93 -6.11
CA PHE A 112 -19.85 -1.75 -6.58
C PHE A 112 -20.00 -1.70 -8.10
N ILE A 113 -19.07 -2.32 -8.83
CA ILE A 113 -19.00 -2.28 -10.29
C ILE A 113 -19.22 -3.71 -10.83
N PRO A 114 -20.08 -3.90 -11.84
CA PRO A 114 -20.29 -5.21 -12.44
C PRO A 114 -18.98 -5.72 -13.07
N MET A 115 -18.39 -6.73 -12.44
CA MET A 115 -17.18 -7.39 -12.91
C MET A 115 -17.53 -8.78 -13.48
N PRO A 116 -17.00 -9.16 -14.66
CA PRO A 116 -17.17 -10.50 -15.21
C PRO A 116 -16.79 -11.58 -14.19
N LYS A 117 -17.63 -12.61 -14.02
CA LYS A 117 -17.44 -13.67 -13.01
C LYS A 117 -16.05 -14.32 -13.08
N LYS A 118 -15.57 -14.61 -14.30
CA LYS A 118 -14.24 -15.18 -14.54
C LYS A 118 -13.09 -14.30 -13.99
N LEU A 119 -13.21 -12.97 -14.10
CA LEU A 119 -12.19 -12.05 -13.56
C LEU A 119 -12.24 -12.00 -12.04
N LYS A 120 -13.44 -11.95 -11.46
CA LYS A 120 -13.61 -11.98 -10.00
C LYS A 120 -13.07 -13.28 -9.40
N GLU A 121 -13.37 -14.42 -10.03
CA GLU A 121 -12.87 -15.74 -9.63
C GLU A 121 -11.34 -15.81 -9.74
N LEU A 122 -10.76 -15.28 -10.82
CA LEU A 122 -9.30 -15.22 -10.97
C LEU A 122 -8.65 -14.42 -9.84
N PHE A 123 -9.16 -13.24 -9.52
CA PHE A 123 -8.61 -12.40 -8.44
C PHE A 123 -8.74 -13.07 -7.07
N ILE A 124 -9.87 -13.73 -6.79
CA ILE A 124 -10.05 -14.49 -5.55
C ILE A 124 -9.08 -15.68 -5.50
N GLN A 125 -8.88 -16.40 -6.60
CA GLN A 125 -7.94 -17.52 -6.66
C GLN A 125 -6.49 -17.08 -6.46
N LEU A 126 -6.10 -15.93 -7.03
CA LEU A 126 -4.76 -15.38 -6.83
C LEU A 126 -4.53 -14.99 -5.36
N LYS A 127 -5.55 -14.48 -4.67
CA LYS A 127 -5.46 -14.12 -3.26
C LYS A 127 -5.47 -15.32 -2.31
N ASN A 128 -6.29 -16.33 -2.59
CA ASN A 128 -6.46 -17.50 -1.73
C ASN A 128 -5.39 -18.59 -1.95
N LYS A 129 -4.50 -18.44 -2.94
CA LYS A 129 -3.37 -19.35 -3.13
C LYS A 129 -2.22 -19.11 -2.15
N ASP A 130 -2.28 -18.02 -1.40
CA ASP A 130 -1.23 -17.54 -0.49
C ASP A 130 -1.56 -17.77 1.01
N ASP A 131 -2.65 -18.49 1.31
CA ASP A 131 -3.01 -19.06 2.63
C ASP A 131 -3.01 -20.61 2.56
#